data_AF-A0A227J4J2-F1
#
_entry.id   AF-A0A227J4J2-F1
#
_cell.length_a   1.000
_cell.length_b   1.000
_cell.length_c   1.000
_cell.angle_alpha   90.00
_cell.angle_beta   90.00
_cell.angle_gamma   90.00
#
_symmetry.space_group_name_H-M   'P 1'
#
loop_
_entity.id
_entity.type
_entity.pdbx_description
1 polymer ?
#
loop_
_entity_poly.entity_id
_entity_poly.type
_entity_poly.pdbx_seq_one_letter_code
_entity_poly.pdbx_strand_id
1 'polypeptide(L)' 'MIISMIAAMADNRVIGKDNQMPWHLPADFAWFKRCT' A
#
# COMPACT_ATOMS: atom_id res chain seq x y z
N MET A 1 -22.88 5.47 6.52
CA MET A 1 -21.61 4.81 6.86
C MET A 1 -20.85 4.59 5.56
N ILE A 2 -19.58 5.01 5.49
CA ILE A 2 -18.75 4.88 4.28
C ILE A 2 -17.65 3.86 4.57
N ILE A 3 -17.45 2.89 3.67
CA ILE A 3 -16.38 1.90 3.73
C ILE A 3 -15.41 2.22 2.59
N SER A 4 -14.12 2.37 2.91
CA SER A 4 -13.07 2.74 1.96
C SER A 4 -11.94 1.73 2.00
N MET A 5 -11.28 1.53 0.85
CA MET A 5 -10.10 0.66 0.71
C MET A 5 -8.88 1.50 0.29
N ILE A 6 -7.71 1.14 0.81
CA ILE A 6 -6.44 1.80 0.54
C ILE A 6 -5.35 0.74 0.38
N ALA A 7 -4.58 0.78 -0.71
CA ALA A 7 -3.52 -0.18 -1.01
C ALA A 7 -2.45 0.45 -1.90
N ALA A 8 -1.20 0.02 -1.73
CA ALA A 8 -0.08 0.34 -2.61
C ALA A 8 0.13 -0.84 -3.57
N MET A 9 0.30 -0.56 -4.86
CA MET A 9 0.38 -1.57 -5.92
C MET A 9 1.57 -1.26 -6.83
N ALA A 10 2.38 -2.27 -7.14
CA ALA A 10 3.35 -2.21 -8.23
C ALA A 10 2.68 -2.48 -9.59
N ASP A 11 3.48 -2.45 -10.66
CA ASP A 11 3.05 -2.84 -12.00
C ASP A 11 2.33 -4.20 -11.98
N ASN A 12 1.28 -4.33 -12.79
CA ASN A 12 0.37 -5.48 -12.81
C ASN A 12 -0.47 -5.71 -11.54
N ARG A 13 -0.64 -4.71 -10.68
CA ARG A 13 -1.48 -4.75 -9.46
C ARG A 13 -0.94 -5.67 -8.37
N VAL A 14 0.37 -5.88 -8.32
CA VAL A 14 1.02 -6.66 -7.26
C VAL A 14 1.04 -5.86 -5.96
N ILE A 15 0.52 -6.43 -4.87
CA ILE A 15 0.47 -5.79 -3.53
C ILE A 15 1.47 -6.40 -2.54
N GLY A 16 2.05 -7.55 -2.86
CA GLY A 16 2.88 -8.33 -1.95
C GLY A 16 3.48 -9.55 -2.65
N LYS A 17 4.62 -10.03 -2.15
CA LYS A 17 5.26 -11.29 -2.54
C LYS A 17 5.91 -11.90 -1.28
N ASP A 18 5.73 -13.19 -1.07
CA ASP A 18 6.35 -13.92 0.05
C ASP A 18 6.12 -13.26 1.43
N ASN A 19 4.88 -12.81 1.67
CA ASN A 19 4.45 -12.08 2.88
C ASN A 19 5.20 -10.74 3.13
N GLN A 20 5.80 -10.17 2.07
CA GLN A 20 6.55 -8.92 2.12
C GLN A 20 6.09 -7.98 1.00
N MET A 21 6.31 -6.68 1.18
CA MET A 21 6.17 -5.72 0.10
C MET A 21 7.39 -5.88 -0.82
N PRO A 22 7.19 -6.09 -2.14
CA PRO A 22 8.31 -6.27 -3.06
C PRO A 22 9.07 -4.97 -3.36
N TRP A 23 8.64 -3.84 -2.79
CA TRP A 23 9.30 -2.54 -2.88
C TRP A 23 9.58 -1.95 -1.49
N HIS A 24 10.52 -0.99 -1.46
CA HIS A 24 10.84 -0.21 -0.27
C HIS A 24 10.64 1.28 -0.56
N LEU A 25 9.40 1.78 -0.36
CA LEU A 25 9.04 3.19 -0.49
C LEU A 25 8.61 3.75 0.88
N PRO A 26 9.51 4.43 1.61
CA PRO A 26 9.18 5.06 2.89
C PRO A 26 8.08 6.13 2.79
N ALA A 27 7.94 6.75 1.62
CA ALA A 27 6.90 7.74 1.33
C ALA A 27 5.49 7.13 1.39
N ASP A 28 5.31 5.87 0.98
CA ASP A 28 4.01 5.18 1.02
C ASP A 28 3.52 5.06 2.46
N PHE A 29 4.39 4.70 3.41
CA PHE A 29 4.04 4.63 4.82
C PHE A 29 3.61 5.97 5.40
N ALA A 30 4.26 7.07 5.00
CA ALA A 30 3.88 8.41 5.43
C ALA A 30 2.52 8.84 4.86
N TRP A 31 2.20 8.40 3.64
CA TRP A 31 0.91 8.64 3.01
C TRP A 31 -0.21 7.82 3.66
N PHE A 32 0.00 6.52 3.90
CA PHE A 32 -0.95 5.67 4.62
C PHE A 32 -1.33 6.25 5.98
N LYS A 33 -0.34 6.71 6.77
CA LYS A 33 -0.57 7.37 8.07
C LYS A 33 -1.41 8.65 8.00
N ARG A 34 -1.49 9.33 6.86
CA ARG A 34 -2.33 10.53 6.70
C ARG A 34 -3.75 10.20 6.27
N CYS A 35 -3.94 9.09 5.55
CA CYS A 35 -5.23 8.73 4.96
C CYS A 35 -6.10 7.88 5.88
N THR A 36 -5.52 7.23 6.88
CA THR A 36 -6.22 6.50 7.96
C THR A 36 -6.21 7.31 9.24
#